data_AF-G9EJB2-F1
#
_entry.id   AF-G9EJB2-F1
#
_cell.length_a   1.000
_cell.length_b   1.000
_cell.length_c   1.000
_cell.angle_alpha   90.00
_cell.angle_beta   90.00
_cell.angle_gamma   90.00
#
_symmetry.space_group_name_H-M   'P 1'
#
loop_
_entity.id
_entity.type
_entity.pdbx_description
1 polymer ?
#
loop_
_entity_poly.entity_id
_entity_poly.type
_entity_poly.pdbx_seq_one_letter_code
_entity_poly.pdbx_strand_id
1 'polypeptide(L)'
;MKKKKISHMVMMGDSLSDRGTADKDYVLGCIPLAFLSGLTGSSPKGRFTNGYVWADVISSLFASDFMIKQIKKKYGYTNEEIADAVLTKEKEIMDDLKEKRIMDDLLYDYNLDNDLFVKFEGQDFIRSYDEGGLSAYNYAWKLSSSISRFFSRIILSTLEEKRKKLLDYDEEHHLSCKQKTQTLVIEWSGANDLITMNARPSIVEVDRAIKERIKNLELLIKNGYRNFIWFNLPDLSLTPRYQNMTGKEGDLERANAQQCSLYFNQELANACQKLQTMFPHCSFDLFDINNVFTSAYDHPEQYGLDPEKRKQPYKTSVDFKILPNGTSPAKGYMFWDDVHPTADVHAILANEFYKKYNPQYEFTEPESEDVHEAELNISAADLQKAFCARYDEQLTTDQHSFFGRYKKSKINYQTASLEEVLKHALCEKGTRTQEVLKDLQWLDSSGNVNLNIPALKEAMMEVDTNKKNTAFAV
;
A
#
# COMPACT_ATOMS: atom_id res chain seq x y z
N MET A 1 5.08 -24.02 0.83
CA MET A 1 5.23 -23.23 -0.40
C MET A 1 6.47 -22.36 -0.27
N LYS A 2 7.22 -22.14 -1.37
CA LYS A 2 8.37 -21.23 -1.35
C LYS A 2 7.89 -19.80 -1.09
N LYS A 3 8.54 -19.07 -0.19
CA LYS A 3 8.19 -17.67 0.09
C LYS A 3 8.41 -16.81 -1.15
N LYS A 4 7.59 -15.78 -1.34
CA LYS A 4 7.81 -14.80 -2.41
C LYS A 4 8.97 -13.89 -2.00
N LYS A 5 9.92 -13.72 -2.90
CA LYS A 5 11.08 -12.84 -2.70
C LYS A 5 10.67 -11.39 -2.93
N ILE A 6 10.97 -10.52 -1.96
CA ILE A 6 10.71 -9.09 -2.01
C ILE A 6 12.04 -8.35 -1.83
N SER A 7 12.50 -7.67 -2.89
CA SER A 7 13.76 -6.92 -2.91
C SER A 7 13.57 -5.40 -2.95
N HIS A 8 12.34 -4.95 -3.20
CA HIS A 8 11.98 -3.53 -3.23
C HIS A 8 10.62 -3.31 -2.57
N MET A 9 10.40 -2.11 -2.07
CA MET A 9 9.11 -1.66 -1.57
C MET A 9 8.70 -0.32 -2.18
N VAL A 10 7.41 -0.17 -2.37
CA VAL A 10 6.76 1.09 -2.71
C VAL A 10 5.75 1.38 -1.61
N MET A 11 5.76 2.60 -1.07
CA MET A 11 4.77 3.06 -0.10
C MET A 11 3.93 4.17 -0.71
N MET A 12 2.61 4.07 -0.58
CA MET A 12 1.65 5.07 -1.07
C MET A 12 0.61 5.33 0.01
N GLY A 13 0.50 6.56 0.48
CA GLY A 13 -0.36 6.85 1.61
C GLY A 13 -0.40 8.32 1.98
N ASP A 14 -1.08 8.58 3.09
CA ASP A 14 -1.31 9.93 3.58
C ASP A 14 -0.37 10.33 4.72
N SER A 15 -0.82 11.27 5.58
CA SER A 15 -0.08 11.79 6.72
C SER A 15 0.36 10.71 7.71
N LEU A 16 -0.30 9.55 7.75
CA LEU A 16 0.09 8.44 8.62
C LEU A 16 1.37 7.74 8.15
N SER A 17 1.71 7.83 6.87
CA SER A 17 2.91 7.25 6.26
C SER A 17 3.93 8.31 5.83
N ASP A 18 3.52 9.57 5.74
CA ASP A 18 4.36 10.67 5.27
C ASP A 18 5.62 10.87 6.13
N ARG A 19 6.77 10.74 5.48
CA ARG A 19 8.12 10.90 6.03
C ARG A 19 8.65 12.33 5.87
N GLY A 20 7.79 13.32 5.71
CA GLY A 20 8.13 14.74 5.60
C GLY A 20 8.04 15.33 4.19
N THR A 21 7.41 14.62 3.26
CA THR A 21 7.09 15.12 1.91
C THR A 21 6.25 16.39 2.00
N ALA A 22 5.16 16.38 2.79
CA ALA A 22 4.28 17.55 2.91
C ALA A 22 4.92 18.75 3.60
N ASP A 23 5.97 18.55 4.41
CA ASP A 23 6.73 19.65 5.01
C ASP A 23 7.60 20.38 3.98
N LYS A 24 8.10 19.64 2.99
CA LYS A 24 8.99 20.12 1.93
C LYS A 24 8.25 20.64 0.70
N ASP A 25 6.95 20.34 0.57
CA ASP A 25 6.17 20.67 -0.63
C ASP A 25 5.59 22.09 -0.61
N TYR A 26 5.24 22.59 -1.80
CA TYR A 26 4.76 23.94 -2.01
C TYR A 26 3.48 23.96 -2.84
N VAL A 27 2.45 24.58 -2.30
CA VAL A 27 1.23 24.91 -3.02
C VAL A 27 1.53 26.00 -4.05
N LEU A 28 1.13 25.75 -5.31
CA LEU A 28 1.37 26.64 -6.45
C LEU A 28 2.86 27.01 -6.64
N GLY A 29 3.78 26.19 -6.11
CA GLY A 29 5.22 26.43 -6.17
C GLY A 29 5.74 27.57 -5.28
N CYS A 30 4.90 28.18 -4.43
CA CYS A 30 5.32 29.34 -3.63
C CYS A 30 4.80 29.40 -2.18
N ILE A 31 3.79 28.61 -1.80
CA ILE A 31 3.25 28.60 -0.44
C ILE A 31 3.59 27.26 0.22
N PRO A 32 4.49 27.21 1.23
CA PRO A 32 4.86 25.93 1.85
C PRO A 32 3.65 25.22 2.44
N LEU A 33 3.47 23.95 2.08
CA LEU A 33 2.32 23.15 2.49
C LEU A 33 2.31 22.94 4.01
N ALA A 34 3.48 22.95 4.67
CA ALA A 34 3.64 22.93 6.12
C ALA A 34 2.78 23.98 6.86
N PHE A 35 2.62 25.19 6.30
CA PHE A 35 1.80 26.26 6.88
C PHE A 35 0.31 25.94 6.88
N LEU A 36 -0.13 25.13 5.91
CA LEU A 36 -1.54 24.80 5.70
C LEU A 36 -1.92 23.44 6.31
N SER A 37 -0.94 22.58 6.56
CA SER A 37 -1.12 21.22 7.09
C SER A 37 -0.97 21.12 8.61
N GLY A 38 -0.64 22.22 9.31
CA GLY A 38 -0.51 22.24 10.77
C GLY A 38 0.79 21.61 11.29
N LEU A 39 1.79 21.42 10.42
CA LEU A 39 3.13 20.92 10.76
C LEU A 39 4.00 22.00 11.45
N THR A 40 3.74 23.28 11.18
CA THR A 40 4.56 24.38 11.72
C THR A 40 4.63 24.39 13.25
N GLY A 41 5.85 24.41 13.79
CA GLY A 41 6.14 24.60 15.22
C GLY A 41 5.80 23.43 16.13
N SER A 42 5.29 22.33 15.58
CA SER A 42 4.80 21.17 16.37
C SER A 42 4.94 19.86 15.59
N SER A 43 5.96 19.74 14.76
CA SER A 43 6.23 18.53 13.98
C SER A 43 7.74 18.28 13.94
N PRO A 44 8.28 17.48 14.86
CA PRO A 44 9.66 17.04 14.76
C PRO A 44 9.90 16.36 13.39
N LYS A 45 10.89 16.86 12.65
CA LYS A 45 11.26 16.37 11.31
C LYS A 45 10.16 16.44 10.23
N GLY A 46 9.11 17.23 10.40
CA GLY A 46 8.08 17.42 9.37
C GLY A 46 7.08 16.27 9.22
N ARG A 47 6.99 15.35 10.19
CA ARG A 47 5.98 14.27 10.21
C ARG A 47 4.73 14.66 11.01
N PHE A 48 3.57 14.07 10.72
CA PHE A 48 2.32 14.31 11.46
C PHE A 48 2.28 13.58 12.82
N THR A 49 3.39 13.58 13.55
CA THR A 49 3.56 12.92 14.85
C THR A 49 4.71 13.58 15.62
N ASN A 50 5.09 13.03 16.77
CA ASN A 50 6.14 13.55 17.65
C ASN A 50 7.54 12.96 17.41
N GLY A 51 7.74 12.30 16.27
CA GLY A 51 8.93 11.54 15.93
C GLY A 51 8.79 10.84 14.58
N TYR A 52 9.17 9.56 14.53
CA TYR A 52 9.10 8.75 13.32
C TYR A 52 7.72 8.14 13.10
N VAL A 53 7.28 8.08 11.85
CA VAL A 53 6.06 7.36 11.45
C VAL A 53 6.37 5.87 11.26
N TRP A 54 5.32 5.04 11.10
CA TRP A 54 5.49 3.60 10.95
C TRP A 54 6.36 3.24 9.73
N ALA A 55 6.28 4.05 8.65
CA ALA A 55 7.07 3.90 7.43
C ALA A 55 8.58 4.07 7.69
N ASP A 56 8.98 5.03 8.54
CA ASP A 56 10.37 5.19 8.97
C ASP A 56 10.84 3.97 9.80
N VAL A 57 10.00 3.53 10.75
CA VAL A 57 10.32 2.40 11.64
C VAL A 57 10.45 1.08 10.87
N ILE A 58 9.51 0.77 9.98
CA ILE A 58 9.55 -0.49 9.21
C ILE A 58 10.74 -0.53 8.26
N SER A 59 11.08 0.61 7.65
CA SER A 59 12.31 0.76 6.86
C SER A 59 13.54 0.42 7.69
N SER A 60 13.55 0.82 8.96
CA SER A 60 14.66 0.58 9.90
C SER A 60 14.77 -0.88 10.31
N LEU A 61 13.63 -1.54 10.54
CA LEU A 61 13.59 -2.96 10.86
C LEU A 61 14.16 -3.80 9.72
N PHE A 62 13.77 -3.53 8.46
CA PHE A 62 14.29 -4.27 7.31
C PHE A 62 15.76 -4.01 7.04
N ALA A 63 16.19 -2.74 7.08
CA ALA A 63 17.60 -2.43 6.94
C ALA A 63 18.44 -3.10 8.03
N SER A 64 17.97 -3.08 9.28
CA SER A 64 18.65 -3.78 10.38
C SER A 64 18.76 -5.28 10.13
N ASP A 65 17.72 -5.93 9.60
CA ASP A 65 17.76 -7.36 9.27
C ASP A 65 18.78 -7.68 8.17
N PHE A 66 18.84 -6.86 7.12
CA PHE A 66 19.82 -6.99 6.04
C PHE A 66 21.25 -6.80 6.56
N MET A 67 21.49 -5.76 7.37
CA MET A 67 22.77 -5.50 8.00
C MET A 67 23.25 -6.71 8.83
N ILE A 68 22.37 -7.25 9.68
CA ILE A 68 22.69 -8.42 10.50
C ILE A 68 23.04 -9.62 9.62
N LYS A 69 22.28 -9.86 8.54
CA LYS A 69 22.55 -10.95 7.58
C LYS A 69 23.89 -10.78 6.88
N GLN A 70 24.24 -9.58 6.44
CA GLN A 70 25.53 -9.31 5.81
C GLN A 70 26.71 -9.50 6.77
N ILE A 71 26.62 -8.93 7.97
CA ILE A 71 27.68 -9.03 9.00
C ILE A 71 27.91 -10.51 9.36
N LYS A 72 26.84 -11.29 9.54
CA LYS A 72 26.90 -12.75 9.75
C LYS A 72 27.63 -13.45 8.61
N LYS A 73 27.24 -13.18 7.36
CA LYS A 73 27.81 -13.83 6.18
C LYS A 73 29.29 -13.50 6.00
N LYS A 74 29.68 -12.24 6.29
CA LYS A 74 31.02 -11.72 6.00
C LYS A 74 32.02 -11.95 7.14
N TYR A 75 31.56 -11.96 8.39
CA TYR A 75 32.43 -11.97 9.58
C TYR A 75 32.11 -13.08 10.59
N GLY A 76 30.98 -13.78 10.45
CA GLY A 76 30.65 -14.92 11.31
C GLY A 76 30.10 -14.59 12.70
N TYR A 77 29.77 -13.32 12.98
CA TYR A 77 29.21 -12.91 14.28
C TYR A 77 27.80 -13.47 14.54
N THR A 78 27.45 -13.70 15.80
CA THR A 78 26.11 -14.11 16.22
C THR A 78 25.15 -12.92 16.39
N ASN A 79 23.86 -13.19 16.60
CA ASN A 79 22.90 -12.11 16.90
C ASN A 79 23.23 -11.43 18.22
N GLU A 80 23.65 -12.22 19.20
CA GLU A 80 23.96 -11.79 20.56
C GLU A 80 25.17 -10.86 20.55
N GLU A 81 26.23 -11.22 19.83
CA GLU A 81 27.44 -10.40 19.68
C GLU A 81 27.15 -9.06 19.00
N ILE A 82 26.32 -9.06 17.94
CA ILE A 82 25.93 -7.81 17.26
C ILE A 82 25.05 -6.96 18.19
N ALA A 83 24.08 -7.55 18.88
CA ALA A 83 23.19 -6.84 19.79
C ALA A 83 23.95 -6.25 20.99
N ASP A 84 24.85 -7.04 21.60
CA ASP A 84 25.67 -6.62 22.73
C ASP A 84 26.63 -5.50 22.31
N ALA A 85 27.26 -5.56 21.13
CA ALA A 85 28.10 -4.49 20.62
C ALA A 85 27.33 -3.17 20.46
N VAL A 86 26.09 -3.23 19.97
CA VAL A 86 25.21 -2.05 19.83
C VAL A 86 24.77 -1.49 21.18
N LEU A 87 24.39 -2.36 22.12
CA LEU A 87 23.86 -1.97 23.44
C LEU A 87 24.94 -1.46 24.38
N THR A 88 26.09 -2.12 24.41
CA THR A 88 27.21 -1.82 25.33
C THR A 88 28.20 -0.81 24.73
N LYS A 89 28.06 -0.49 23.43
CA LYS A 89 29.07 0.24 22.65
C LYS A 89 30.45 -0.39 22.79
N GLU A 90 30.51 -1.72 22.78
CA GLU A 90 31.75 -2.47 23.00
C GLU A 90 32.80 -2.03 21.98
N LYS A 91 33.86 -1.44 22.50
CA LYS A 91 34.77 -0.63 21.70
C LYS A 91 35.53 -1.46 20.67
N GLU A 92 35.85 -2.71 20.99
CA GLU A 92 36.67 -3.58 20.13
C GLU A 92 35.91 -4.07 18.89
N ILE A 93 34.67 -4.55 19.05
CA ILE A 93 33.81 -4.92 17.91
C ILE A 93 33.43 -3.68 17.10
N MET A 94 33.11 -2.56 17.78
CA MET A 94 32.80 -1.30 17.11
C MET A 94 33.99 -0.72 16.35
N ASP A 95 35.21 -0.86 16.87
CA ASP A 95 36.44 -0.38 16.21
C ASP A 95 36.80 -1.30 15.03
N ASP A 96 36.61 -2.61 15.12
CA ASP A 96 36.78 -3.55 13.98
C ASP A 96 35.75 -3.28 12.87
N LEU A 97 34.48 -3.05 13.21
CA LEU A 97 33.44 -2.69 12.24
C LEU A 97 33.71 -1.33 11.56
N LYS A 98 34.25 -0.36 12.31
CA LYS A 98 34.67 0.95 11.78
C LYS A 98 35.93 0.87 10.93
N GLU A 99 36.95 0.11 11.35
CA GLU A 99 38.19 -0.10 10.59
C GLU A 99 37.90 -0.76 9.24
N LYS A 100 36.93 -1.67 9.20
CA LYS A 100 36.43 -2.31 7.98
C LYS A 100 35.46 -1.44 7.15
N ARG A 101 35.23 -0.18 7.56
CA ARG A 101 34.33 0.81 6.95
C ARG A 101 32.86 0.39 6.83
N ILE A 102 32.47 -0.68 7.50
CA ILE A 102 31.11 -1.22 7.44
C ILE A 102 30.11 -0.20 7.98
N MET A 103 30.39 0.41 9.13
CA MET A 103 29.49 1.42 9.71
C MET A 103 29.39 2.70 8.84
N ASP A 104 30.46 3.04 8.13
CA ASP A 104 30.49 4.21 7.24
C ASP A 104 29.71 3.93 5.94
N ASP A 105 29.89 2.76 5.33
CA ASP A 105 29.14 2.32 4.16
C ASP A 105 27.63 2.14 4.52
N LEU A 106 27.33 1.62 5.71
CA LEU A 106 25.97 1.43 6.22
C LEU A 106 25.23 2.74 6.50
N LEU A 107 25.89 3.72 7.14
CA LEU A 107 25.30 5.04 7.40
C LEU A 107 25.21 5.91 6.14
N TYR A 108 26.08 5.66 5.16
CA TYR A 108 26.05 6.33 3.87
C TYR A 108 24.89 5.85 2.99
N ASP A 109 24.61 4.53 2.98
CA ASP A 109 23.56 3.96 2.14
C ASP A 109 22.18 3.94 2.80
N TYR A 110 22.09 3.80 4.12
CA TYR A 110 20.82 3.79 4.86
C TYR A 110 20.59 5.12 5.62
N ASN A 111 19.92 6.08 4.97
CA ASN A 111 19.53 7.34 5.60
C ASN A 111 18.00 7.57 5.54
N LEU A 112 17.39 7.89 6.69
CA LEU A 112 15.98 8.24 6.83
C LEU A 112 15.65 9.73 6.53
N ASP A 113 16.66 10.57 6.31
CA ASP A 113 16.49 12.01 6.03
C ASP A 113 15.91 12.27 4.63
N ASN A 114 16.09 11.32 3.71
CA ASN A 114 15.39 11.31 2.43
C ASN A 114 14.00 10.69 2.63
N ASP A 115 12.98 11.52 2.43
CA ASP A 115 11.56 11.19 2.56
C ASP A 115 11.11 10.25 1.43
N LEU A 116 11.63 10.44 0.21
CA LEU A 116 11.21 9.72 -0.98
C LEU A 116 11.92 8.38 -1.17
N PHE A 117 13.14 8.24 -0.66
CA PHE A 117 13.95 7.05 -0.89
C PHE A 117 14.60 6.53 0.37
N VAL A 118 14.66 5.20 0.49
CA VAL A 118 15.60 4.50 1.36
C VAL A 118 16.45 3.62 0.46
N LYS A 119 17.76 3.82 0.51
CA LYS A 119 18.71 3.07 -0.29
C LYS A 119 19.39 1.98 0.53
N PHE A 120 19.92 1.00 -0.18
CA PHE A 120 20.80 -0.02 0.37
C PHE A 120 21.85 -0.32 -0.70
N GLU A 121 23.13 -0.11 -0.38
CA GLU A 121 24.25 -0.20 -1.33
C GLU A 121 24.01 0.63 -2.61
N GLY A 122 23.59 1.89 -2.45
CA GLY A 122 23.26 2.81 -3.55
C GLY A 122 22.00 2.49 -4.35
N GLN A 123 21.37 1.33 -4.15
CA GLN A 123 20.15 0.90 -4.85
C GLN A 123 18.89 1.25 -4.06
N ASP A 124 17.83 1.63 -4.77
CA ASP A 124 16.55 1.99 -4.15
C ASP A 124 15.88 0.75 -3.55
N PHE A 125 15.85 0.65 -2.23
CA PHE A 125 15.14 -0.39 -1.51
C PHE A 125 13.68 0.00 -1.28
N ILE A 126 13.43 1.25 -0.86
CA ILE A 126 12.08 1.78 -0.62
C ILE A 126 11.92 3.06 -1.43
N ARG A 127 10.83 3.14 -2.19
CA ARG A 127 10.35 4.37 -2.84
C ARG A 127 9.05 4.80 -2.18
N SER A 128 9.03 5.96 -1.56
CA SER A 128 7.84 6.53 -0.92
C SER A 128 7.18 7.54 -1.85
N TYR A 129 5.87 7.40 -1.97
CA TYR A 129 4.97 8.34 -2.60
C TYR A 129 3.92 8.82 -1.60
N ASP A 130 4.24 8.74 -0.30
CA ASP A 130 3.40 9.19 0.79
C ASP A 130 3.38 10.73 0.85
N GLU A 131 2.22 11.32 1.09
CA GLU A 131 2.10 12.76 1.29
C GLU A 131 0.91 13.12 2.18
N GLY A 132 1.16 13.97 3.17
CA GLY A 132 0.15 14.52 4.05
C GLY A 132 -1.06 15.08 3.30
N GLY A 133 -2.24 14.56 3.64
CA GLY A 133 -3.50 14.97 3.02
C GLY A 133 -3.86 14.23 1.73
N LEU A 134 -3.04 13.27 1.28
CA LEU A 134 -3.36 12.44 0.11
C LEU A 134 -4.76 11.81 0.24
N SER A 135 -5.55 11.96 -0.81
CA SER A 135 -6.86 11.31 -0.95
C SER A 135 -6.83 10.22 -2.02
N ALA A 136 -7.66 9.19 -1.85
CA ALA A 136 -7.83 8.16 -2.87
C ALA A 136 -8.54 8.74 -4.10
N TYR A 137 -9.64 9.47 -3.90
CA TYR A 137 -10.43 10.09 -4.96
C TYR A 137 -10.05 11.54 -5.24
N ASN A 138 -10.16 11.98 -6.49
CA ASN A 138 -9.92 13.37 -6.88
C ASN A 138 -11.15 14.27 -6.66
N TYR A 139 -11.04 15.21 -5.72
CA TYR A 139 -12.11 16.14 -5.35
C TYR A 139 -12.01 17.54 -5.99
N ALA A 140 -11.04 17.81 -6.86
CA ALA A 140 -10.75 19.16 -7.38
C ALA A 140 -11.97 19.86 -8.02
N TRP A 141 -12.89 19.10 -8.61
CA TRP A 141 -14.09 19.61 -9.29
C TRP A 141 -15.37 19.54 -8.44
N LYS A 142 -15.27 19.18 -7.15
CA LYS A 142 -16.40 19.10 -6.22
C LYS A 142 -16.57 20.42 -5.47
N LEU A 143 -17.67 21.12 -5.75
CA LEU A 143 -18.05 22.35 -5.04
C LEU A 143 -18.09 22.13 -3.51
N SER A 144 -17.50 23.07 -2.77
CA SER A 144 -17.52 23.13 -1.30
C SER A 144 -17.96 24.53 -0.89
N SER A 145 -18.85 24.62 0.10
CA SER A 145 -19.20 25.91 0.75
C SER A 145 -18.14 26.37 1.77
N SER A 146 -17.24 25.48 2.18
CA SER A 146 -16.08 25.83 3.03
C SER A 146 -14.88 26.17 2.15
N ILE A 147 -14.33 27.38 2.38
CA ILE A 147 -13.15 27.90 1.69
C ILE A 147 -11.92 27.04 1.98
N SER A 148 -11.71 26.62 3.23
CA SER A 148 -10.57 25.75 3.57
C SER A 148 -10.66 24.40 2.88
N ARG A 149 -11.84 23.75 2.88
CA ARG A 149 -12.04 22.48 2.16
C ARG A 149 -11.95 22.65 0.65
N PHE A 150 -12.41 23.78 0.11
CA PHE A 150 -12.24 24.08 -1.31
C PHE A 150 -10.75 24.11 -1.69
N PHE A 151 -9.92 24.78 -0.88
CA PHE A 151 -8.46 24.78 -1.07
C PHE A 151 -7.86 23.38 -0.90
N SER A 152 -8.19 22.65 0.16
CA SER A 152 -7.68 21.28 0.38
C SER A 152 -7.99 20.34 -0.80
N ARG A 153 -9.19 20.43 -1.39
CA ARG A 153 -9.61 19.61 -2.54
C ARG A 153 -8.87 19.90 -3.84
N ILE A 154 -8.30 21.10 -3.98
CA ILE A 154 -7.56 21.53 -5.17
C ILE A 154 -6.06 21.28 -5.01
N ILE A 155 -5.58 21.28 -3.76
CA ILE A 155 -4.15 21.35 -3.45
C ILE A 155 -3.56 19.98 -3.13
N LEU A 156 -4.30 19.12 -2.43
CA LEU A 156 -3.73 17.87 -1.91
C LEU A 156 -3.62 16.82 -3.01
N SER A 157 -2.50 16.08 -3.00
CA SER A 157 -2.26 15.02 -3.98
C SER A 157 -3.35 13.95 -3.93
N THR A 158 -3.50 13.27 -5.06
CA THR A 158 -4.36 12.10 -5.20
C THR A 158 -3.55 10.82 -5.39
N LEU A 159 -4.16 9.68 -5.09
CA LEU A 159 -3.56 8.38 -5.37
C LEU A 159 -3.25 8.20 -6.87
N GLU A 160 -4.05 8.79 -7.75
CA GLU A 160 -3.79 8.83 -9.19
C GLU A 160 -2.49 9.57 -9.55
N GLU A 161 -2.25 10.73 -8.96
CA GLU A 161 -1.02 11.49 -9.20
C GLU A 161 0.21 10.77 -8.66
N LYS A 162 0.12 10.14 -7.49
CA LYS A 162 1.22 9.32 -6.94
C LYS A 162 1.51 8.10 -7.79
N ARG A 163 0.47 7.42 -8.30
CA ARG A 163 0.64 6.32 -9.27
C ARG A 163 1.34 6.82 -10.54
N LYS A 164 0.95 7.99 -11.04
CA LYS A 164 1.62 8.58 -12.22
C LYS A 164 3.10 8.82 -11.94
N LYS A 165 3.45 9.46 -10.82
CA LYS A 165 4.86 9.66 -10.43
C LYS A 165 5.65 8.35 -10.34
N LEU A 166 5.04 7.30 -9.81
CA LEU A 166 5.64 5.97 -9.77
C LEU A 166 5.90 5.39 -11.16
N LEU A 167 4.92 5.46 -12.05
CA LEU A 167 5.07 4.93 -13.41
C LEU A 167 6.03 5.78 -14.27
N ASP A 168 6.05 7.10 -14.08
CA ASP A 168 7.02 8.00 -14.72
C ASP A 168 8.45 7.63 -14.27
N TYR A 169 8.67 7.39 -12.97
CA TYR A 169 9.96 6.93 -12.45
C TYR A 169 10.34 5.59 -13.09
N ASP A 170 9.41 4.63 -13.16
CA ASP A 170 9.67 3.31 -13.74
C ASP A 170 10.13 3.40 -15.20
N GLU A 171 9.54 4.32 -15.97
CA GLU A 171 9.92 4.58 -17.36
C GLU A 171 11.30 5.26 -17.45
N GLU A 172 11.53 6.31 -16.67
CA GLU A 172 12.78 7.07 -16.62
C GLU A 172 13.98 6.20 -16.22
N HIS A 173 13.78 5.26 -15.30
CA HIS A 173 14.82 4.38 -14.78
C HIS A 173 14.82 2.98 -15.41
N HIS A 174 13.98 2.77 -16.44
CA HIS A 174 13.88 1.51 -17.19
C HIS A 174 13.73 0.26 -16.31
N LEU A 175 12.81 0.31 -15.32
CA LEU A 175 12.66 -0.78 -14.36
C LEU A 175 12.29 -2.11 -15.03
N SER A 176 13.08 -3.14 -14.71
CA SER A 176 12.89 -4.49 -15.25
C SER A 176 11.62 -5.17 -14.72
N CYS A 177 11.12 -6.17 -15.46
CA CYS A 177 10.01 -7.01 -15.00
C CYS A 177 10.32 -7.69 -13.65
N LYS A 178 11.57 -8.16 -13.44
CA LYS A 178 12.00 -8.76 -12.18
C LYS A 178 11.88 -7.78 -11.01
N GLN A 179 12.35 -6.54 -11.16
CA GLN A 179 12.24 -5.53 -10.09
C GLN A 179 10.78 -5.26 -9.75
N LYS A 180 9.90 -5.12 -10.74
CA LYS A 180 8.46 -4.88 -10.51
C LYS A 180 7.77 -6.08 -9.85
N THR A 181 8.07 -7.30 -10.28
CA THR A 181 7.52 -8.53 -9.68
C THR A 181 8.07 -8.85 -8.29
N GLN A 182 9.24 -8.31 -7.92
CA GLN A 182 9.82 -8.38 -6.57
C GLN A 182 9.58 -7.13 -5.73
N THR A 183 8.83 -6.15 -6.25
CA THR A 183 8.39 -5.01 -5.47
C THR A 183 7.13 -5.36 -4.68
N LEU A 184 7.12 -5.02 -3.39
CA LEU A 184 5.93 -4.98 -2.55
C LEU A 184 5.37 -3.56 -2.50
N VAL A 185 4.17 -3.37 -3.05
CA VAL A 185 3.44 -2.11 -2.97
C VAL A 185 2.57 -2.14 -1.72
N ILE A 186 2.79 -1.19 -0.81
CA ILE A 186 2.00 -1.01 0.39
C ILE A 186 1.20 0.28 0.23
N GLU A 187 -0.13 0.18 0.31
CA GLU A 187 -0.99 1.34 0.14
C GLU A 187 -1.93 1.53 1.35
N TRP A 188 -1.82 2.70 1.98
CA TRP A 188 -2.63 3.14 3.10
C TRP A 188 -3.25 4.51 2.82
N SER A 189 -4.40 4.49 2.14
CA SER A 189 -5.12 5.69 1.70
C SER A 189 -6.62 5.59 2.01
N GLY A 190 -7.30 6.74 2.02
CA GLY A 190 -8.76 6.84 2.14
C GLY A 190 -9.25 7.54 3.40
N ALA A 191 -8.41 7.80 4.41
CA ALA A 191 -8.84 8.56 5.58
C ALA A 191 -9.25 9.99 5.21
N ASN A 192 -8.43 10.68 4.41
CA ASN A 192 -8.69 12.05 3.99
C ASN A 192 -9.96 12.20 3.15
N ASP A 193 -10.36 11.19 2.37
CA ASP A 193 -11.65 11.16 1.68
C ASP A 193 -12.81 11.34 2.66
N LEU A 194 -12.71 10.80 3.87
CA LEU A 194 -13.77 10.85 4.87
C LEU A 194 -13.68 12.09 5.76
N ILE A 195 -12.47 12.45 6.24
CA ILE A 195 -12.31 13.43 7.34
C ILE A 195 -11.67 14.76 6.95
N THR A 196 -11.09 14.88 5.75
CA THR A 196 -10.38 16.08 5.30
C THR A 196 -11.09 16.74 4.12
N MET A 197 -11.43 15.93 3.11
CA MET A 197 -12.10 16.38 1.89
C MET A 197 -13.58 16.66 2.10
N ASN A 198 -14.18 16.13 3.15
CA ASN A 198 -15.62 16.20 3.38
C ASN A 198 -15.94 16.69 4.78
N ALA A 199 -17.14 17.25 4.94
CA ALA A 199 -17.56 17.86 6.20
C ALA A 199 -17.76 16.84 7.32
N ARG A 200 -18.19 15.64 6.92
CA ARG A 200 -18.37 14.46 7.76
C ARG A 200 -18.16 13.20 6.90
N PRO A 201 -17.79 12.06 7.50
CA PRO A 201 -17.75 10.79 6.81
C PRO A 201 -19.10 10.44 6.18
N SER A 202 -19.09 9.78 5.03
CA SER A 202 -20.30 9.21 4.44
C SER A 202 -19.99 7.98 3.57
N ILE A 203 -20.96 7.09 3.47
CA ILE A 203 -20.91 5.86 2.65
C ILE A 203 -20.53 6.15 1.20
N VAL A 204 -21.04 7.25 0.63
CA VAL A 204 -20.75 7.63 -0.76
C VAL A 204 -19.26 7.97 -0.98
N GLU A 205 -18.59 8.56 0.00
CA GLU A 205 -17.15 8.86 -0.10
C GLU A 205 -16.30 7.61 0.16
N VAL A 206 -16.78 6.69 1.01
CA VAL A 206 -16.20 5.35 1.13
C VAL A 206 -16.20 4.64 -0.22
N ASP A 207 -17.35 4.59 -0.91
CA ASP A 207 -17.47 3.93 -2.21
C ASP A 207 -16.51 4.51 -3.26
N ARG A 208 -16.34 5.84 -3.27
CA ARG A 208 -15.40 6.51 -4.17
C ARG A 208 -13.95 6.17 -3.85
N ALA A 209 -13.58 6.19 -2.57
CA ALA A 209 -12.23 5.85 -2.14
C ALA A 209 -11.91 4.40 -2.52
N ILE A 210 -12.77 3.44 -2.18
CA ILE A 210 -12.58 2.02 -2.51
C ILE A 210 -12.45 1.81 -4.02
N LYS A 211 -13.30 2.47 -4.83
CA LYS A 211 -13.23 2.38 -6.29
C LYS A 211 -11.89 2.86 -6.84
N GLU A 212 -11.37 4.00 -6.39
CA GLU A 212 -10.08 4.50 -6.88
C GLU A 212 -8.89 3.69 -6.37
N ARG A 213 -8.97 3.11 -5.17
CA ARG A 213 -7.97 2.16 -4.67
C ARG A 213 -7.93 0.89 -5.54
N ILE A 214 -9.08 0.30 -5.89
CA ILE A 214 -9.15 -0.84 -6.82
C ILE A 214 -8.51 -0.48 -8.17
N LYS A 215 -8.91 0.65 -8.76
CA LYS A 215 -8.36 1.13 -10.03
C LYS A 215 -6.84 1.35 -9.94
N ASN A 216 -6.34 1.85 -8.82
CA ASN A 216 -4.91 2.01 -8.57
C ASN A 216 -4.17 0.69 -8.69
N LEU A 217 -4.64 -0.34 -7.99
CA LEU A 217 -4.04 -1.67 -8.06
C LEU A 217 -4.15 -2.30 -9.45
N GLU A 218 -5.31 -2.26 -10.10
CA GLU A 218 -5.47 -2.81 -11.46
C GLU A 218 -4.47 -2.18 -12.45
N LEU A 219 -4.24 -0.87 -12.35
CA LEU A 219 -3.26 -0.18 -13.19
C LEU A 219 -1.81 -0.54 -12.83
N LEU A 220 -1.47 -0.73 -11.56
CA LEU A 220 -0.14 -1.19 -11.16
C LEU A 220 0.11 -2.64 -11.60
N ILE A 221 -0.90 -3.52 -11.48
CA ILE A 221 -0.84 -4.90 -11.99
C ILE A 221 -0.58 -4.86 -13.50
N LYS A 222 -1.29 -4.02 -14.25
CA LYS A 222 -1.10 -3.82 -15.69
C LYS A 222 0.33 -3.40 -16.06
N ASN A 223 1.02 -2.71 -15.16
CA ASN A 223 2.39 -2.25 -15.34
C ASN A 223 3.47 -3.21 -14.81
N GLY A 224 3.08 -4.41 -14.35
CA GLY A 224 4.02 -5.48 -13.99
C GLY A 224 4.21 -5.72 -12.49
N TYR A 225 3.56 -4.94 -11.62
CA TYR A 225 3.61 -5.17 -10.18
C TYR A 225 2.77 -6.40 -9.79
N ARG A 226 3.24 -7.15 -8.77
CA ARG A 226 2.64 -8.44 -8.39
C ARG A 226 2.38 -8.63 -6.91
N ASN A 227 2.89 -7.78 -6.02
CA ASN A 227 2.71 -7.96 -4.58
C ASN A 227 2.15 -6.69 -3.95
N PHE A 228 1.04 -6.84 -3.24
CA PHE A 228 0.26 -5.74 -2.73
C PHE A 228 -0.17 -6.02 -1.30
N ILE A 229 -0.01 -5.02 -0.43
CA ILE A 229 -0.64 -4.99 0.88
C ILE A 229 -1.45 -3.70 0.98
N TRP A 230 -2.72 -3.87 1.32
CA TRP A 230 -3.56 -2.75 1.71
C TRP A 230 -3.66 -2.64 3.22
N PHE A 231 -3.74 -1.41 3.71
CA PHE A 231 -4.17 -1.16 5.07
C PHE A 231 -5.64 -0.79 5.04
N ASN A 232 -6.41 -1.35 5.98
CA ASN A 232 -7.76 -0.89 6.25
C ASN A 232 -7.72 0.43 7.05
N LEU A 233 -8.88 0.97 7.41
CA LEU A 233 -9.00 2.25 8.08
C LEU A 233 -9.13 2.06 9.60
N PRO A 234 -8.33 2.76 10.43
CA PRO A 234 -8.59 2.85 11.86
C PRO A 234 -10.02 3.32 12.15
N ASP A 235 -10.58 2.93 13.30
CA ASP A 235 -11.91 3.42 13.68
C ASP A 235 -11.80 4.92 14.01
N LEU A 236 -12.30 5.75 13.09
CA LEU A 236 -12.20 7.20 13.18
C LEU A 236 -12.93 7.72 14.42
N SER A 237 -13.96 7.03 14.89
CA SER A 237 -14.74 7.43 16.06
C SER A 237 -13.93 7.39 17.36
N LEU A 238 -12.83 6.62 17.40
CA LEU A 238 -11.93 6.53 18.55
C LEU A 238 -10.96 7.70 18.66
N THR A 239 -10.83 8.51 17.61
CA THR A 239 -9.94 9.68 17.62
C THR A 239 -10.47 10.76 18.58
N PRO A 240 -9.58 11.56 19.20
CA PRO A 240 -9.99 12.67 20.06
C PRO A 240 -10.98 13.63 19.37
N ARG A 241 -10.88 13.81 18.04
CA ARG A 241 -11.82 14.63 17.25
C ARG A 241 -13.29 14.27 17.52
N TYR A 242 -13.64 12.99 17.55
CA TYR A 242 -15.02 12.54 17.78
C TYR A 242 -15.29 12.24 19.26
N GLN A 243 -14.29 11.76 20.01
CA GLN A 243 -14.45 11.49 21.44
C GLN A 243 -14.72 12.76 22.26
N ASN A 244 -14.19 13.92 21.83
CA ASN A 244 -14.37 15.19 22.53
C ASN A 244 -15.69 15.92 22.18
N MET A 245 -16.47 15.40 21.21
CA MET A 245 -17.78 15.98 20.90
C MET A 245 -18.80 15.63 22.00
N THR A 246 -19.58 16.61 22.46
CA THR A 246 -20.53 16.42 23.57
C THR A 246 -21.99 16.52 23.12
N GLY A 247 -22.88 15.87 23.88
CA GLY A 247 -24.32 15.90 23.61
C GLY A 247 -24.74 15.05 22.41
N LYS A 248 -26.02 15.17 22.04
CA LYS A 248 -26.65 14.32 21.02
C LYS A 248 -25.97 14.39 19.65
N GLU A 249 -25.50 15.57 19.26
CA GLU A 249 -24.78 15.74 18.00
C GLU A 249 -23.45 15.00 18.01
N GLY A 250 -22.71 15.04 19.12
CA GLY A 250 -21.48 14.26 19.29
C GLY A 250 -21.71 12.75 19.26
N ASP A 251 -22.82 12.27 19.84
CA ASP A 251 -23.20 10.85 19.74
C ASP A 251 -23.46 10.42 18.29
N LEU A 252 -24.15 11.28 17.53
CA LEU A 252 -24.46 11.03 16.11
C LEU A 252 -23.19 11.04 15.24
N GLU A 253 -22.29 12.00 15.43
CA GLU A 253 -21.05 12.08 14.65
C GLU A 253 -20.10 10.93 14.98
N ARG A 254 -20.00 10.49 16.25
CA ARG A 254 -19.27 9.26 16.63
C ARG A 254 -19.84 8.03 15.95
N ALA A 255 -21.16 7.83 16.01
CA ALA A 255 -21.82 6.69 15.39
C ALA A 255 -21.64 6.69 13.86
N ASN A 256 -21.74 7.85 13.22
CA ASN A 256 -21.51 8.00 11.78
C ASN A 256 -20.06 7.68 11.39
N ALA A 257 -19.08 8.18 12.14
CA ALA A 257 -17.67 7.91 11.90
C ALA A 257 -17.35 6.42 12.04
N GLN A 258 -17.85 5.78 13.10
CA GLN A 258 -17.69 4.34 13.31
C GLN A 258 -18.34 3.53 12.18
N GLN A 259 -19.58 3.86 11.81
CA GLN A 259 -20.28 3.18 10.73
C GLN A 259 -19.52 3.29 9.41
N CYS A 260 -19.00 4.48 9.08
CA CYS A 260 -18.22 4.68 7.85
C CYS A 260 -16.89 3.92 7.89
N SER A 261 -16.17 3.90 9.04
CA SER A 261 -14.95 3.10 9.19
C SER A 261 -15.20 1.60 9.03
N LEU A 262 -16.24 1.06 9.65
CA LEU A 262 -16.61 -0.35 9.53
C LEU A 262 -17.01 -0.71 8.10
N TYR A 263 -17.82 0.15 7.46
CA TYR A 263 -18.22 -0.04 6.07
C TYR A 263 -17.02 0.00 5.12
N PHE A 264 -16.10 0.96 5.31
CA PHE A 264 -14.86 1.03 4.54
C PHE A 264 -14.05 -0.26 4.65
N ASN A 265 -13.86 -0.77 5.86
CA ASN A 265 -13.06 -1.96 6.10
C ASN A 265 -13.70 -3.21 5.49
N GLN A 266 -15.03 -3.32 5.56
CA GLN A 266 -15.78 -4.40 4.93
C GLN A 266 -15.66 -4.36 3.40
N GLU A 267 -15.87 -3.21 2.79
CA GLU A 267 -15.80 -3.07 1.32
C GLU A 267 -14.38 -3.26 0.79
N LEU A 268 -13.36 -2.81 1.54
CA LEU A 268 -11.96 -3.07 1.19
C LEU A 268 -11.62 -4.57 1.29
N ALA A 269 -12.14 -5.28 2.30
CA ALA A 269 -11.96 -6.73 2.40
C ALA A 269 -12.67 -7.47 1.25
N ASN A 270 -13.90 -7.07 0.91
CA ASN A 270 -14.64 -7.60 -0.23
C ASN A 270 -13.86 -7.38 -1.55
N ALA A 271 -13.30 -6.18 -1.74
CA ALA A 271 -12.48 -5.84 -2.89
C ALA A 271 -11.19 -6.68 -2.95
N CYS A 272 -10.50 -6.85 -1.82
CA CYS A 272 -9.29 -7.66 -1.73
C CYS A 272 -9.55 -9.12 -2.14
N GLN A 273 -10.63 -9.74 -1.65
CA GLN A 273 -11.02 -11.10 -2.03
C GLN A 273 -11.34 -11.25 -3.53
N LYS A 274 -12.01 -10.24 -4.11
CA LYS A 274 -12.27 -10.21 -5.56
C LYS A 274 -10.96 -10.14 -6.36
N LEU A 275 -10.03 -9.26 -5.97
CA LEU A 275 -8.72 -9.15 -6.62
C LEU A 275 -7.87 -10.41 -6.50
N GLN A 276 -7.87 -11.09 -5.34
CA GLN A 276 -7.22 -12.39 -5.16
C GLN A 276 -7.78 -13.45 -6.11
N THR A 277 -9.09 -13.42 -6.36
CA THR A 277 -9.75 -14.34 -7.30
C THR A 277 -9.42 -13.99 -8.74
N MET A 278 -9.47 -12.72 -9.13
CA MET A 278 -9.26 -12.26 -10.51
C MET A 278 -7.78 -12.32 -10.93
N PHE A 279 -6.85 -12.08 -10.01
CA PHE A 279 -5.42 -12.02 -10.33
C PHE A 279 -4.64 -13.06 -9.50
N PRO A 280 -4.84 -14.38 -9.73
CA PRO A 280 -4.17 -15.43 -8.95
C PRO A 280 -2.65 -15.46 -9.13
N HIS A 281 -2.11 -14.74 -10.12
CA HIS A 281 -0.67 -14.53 -10.32
C HIS A 281 -0.08 -13.43 -9.41
N CYS A 282 -0.92 -12.67 -8.72
CA CYS A 282 -0.50 -11.63 -7.77
C CYS A 282 -0.62 -12.11 -6.31
N SER A 283 0.06 -11.42 -5.39
CA SER A 283 -0.13 -11.52 -3.95
C SER A 283 -0.94 -10.31 -3.50
N PHE A 284 -2.05 -10.54 -2.82
CA PHE A 284 -2.76 -9.49 -2.11
C PHE A 284 -2.96 -9.90 -0.67
N ASP A 285 -2.71 -9.00 0.26
CA ASP A 285 -3.17 -9.15 1.63
C ASP A 285 -3.73 -7.83 2.17
N LEU A 286 -4.61 -7.95 3.16
CA LEU A 286 -5.15 -6.83 3.90
C LEU A 286 -4.54 -6.83 5.31
N PHE A 287 -3.78 -5.79 5.62
CA PHE A 287 -3.33 -5.53 6.98
C PHE A 287 -4.44 -4.87 7.78
N ASP A 288 -4.90 -5.58 8.81
CA ASP A 288 -5.96 -5.13 9.70
C ASP A 288 -5.41 -4.16 10.76
N ILE A 289 -5.04 -2.97 10.28
CA ILE A 289 -4.55 -1.89 11.13
C ILE A 289 -5.65 -1.42 12.10
N ASN A 290 -6.93 -1.52 11.72
CA ASN A 290 -8.06 -1.22 12.58
C ASN A 290 -8.01 -2.02 13.88
N ASN A 291 -7.81 -3.33 13.79
CA ASN A 291 -7.71 -4.16 14.98
C ASN A 291 -6.51 -3.80 15.87
N VAL A 292 -5.37 -3.43 15.27
CA VAL A 292 -4.19 -2.96 16.04
C VAL A 292 -4.52 -1.68 16.82
N PHE A 293 -5.16 -0.70 16.17
CA PHE A 293 -5.59 0.54 16.82
C PHE A 293 -6.63 0.30 17.91
N THR A 294 -7.65 -0.50 17.62
CA THR A 294 -8.73 -0.82 18.58
C THR A 294 -8.16 -1.56 19.80
N SER A 295 -7.26 -2.52 19.59
CA SER A 295 -6.60 -3.22 20.69
C SER A 295 -5.74 -2.28 21.55
N ALA A 296 -4.97 -1.38 20.93
CA ALA A 296 -4.21 -0.35 21.65
C ALA A 296 -5.11 0.64 22.42
N TYR A 297 -6.30 0.93 21.90
CA TYR A 297 -7.26 1.83 22.54
C TYR A 297 -8.01 1.17 23.71
N ASP A 298 -8.38 -0.10 23.57
CA ASP A 298 -9.13 -0.87 24.57
C ASP A 298 -8.23 -1.44 25.66
N HIS A 299 -6.98 -1.75 25.34
CA HIS A 299 -5.98 -2.32 26.25
C HIS A 299 -4.67 -1.52 26.27
N PRO A 300 -4.70 -0.20 26.54
CA PRO A 300 -3.53 0.68 26.38
C PRO A 300 -2.31 0.25 27.18
N GLU A 301 -2.50 -0.31 28.38
CA GLU A 301 -1.40 -0.76 29.23
C GLU A 301 -0.55 -1.87 28.59
N GLN A 302 -1.17 -2.76 27.78
CA GLN A 302 -0.45 -3.83 27.06
C GLN A 302 0.53 -3.26 26.02
N TYR A 303 0.33 -2.01 25.63
CA TYR A 303 1.11 -1.29 24.63
C TYR A 303 1.97 -0.18 25.27
N GLY A 304 2.06 -0.12 26.60
CA GLY A 304 2.78 0.94 27.31
C GLY A 304 2.11 2.32 27.24
N LEU A 305 0.83 2.36 26.89
CA LEU A 305 -0.01 3.55 26.84
C LEU A 305 -0.79 3.72 28.16
N ASP A 306 -1.20 4.95 28.44
CA ASP A 306 -1.93 5.31 29.67
C ASP A 306 -3.45 5.37 29.38
N PRO A 307 -4.27 4.56 30.09
CA PRO A 307 -5.73 4.55 29.93
C PRO A 307 -6.40 5.92 30.07
N GLU A 308 -5.85 6.80 30.89
CA GLU A 308 -6.39 8.14 31.16
C GLU A 308 -6.07 9.13 30.02
N LYS A 309 -5.00 8.87 29.28
CA LYS A 309 -4.53 9.71 28.17
C LYS A 309 -5.05 9.27 26.81
N ARG A 310 -5.70 8.10 26.71
CA ARG A 310 -6.08 7.49 25.42
C ARG A 310 -6.94 8.38 24.51
N LYS A 311 -7.77 9.26 25.07
CA LYS A 311 -8.66 10.16 24.32
C LYS A 311 -8.12 11.59 24.21
N GLN A 312 -6.95 11.84 24.81
CA GLN A 312 -6.40 13.18 24.93
C GLN A 312 -5.35 13.38 23.83
N PRO A 313 -5.45 14.46 23.03
CA PRO A 313 -4.40 14.84 22.10
C PRO A 313 -3.22 15.43 22.87
N TYR A 314 -2.00 14.89 22.69
CA TYR A 314 -0.82 15.36 23.40
C TYR A 314 -0.50 16.84 23.11
N LYS A 315 -0.65 17.32 21.87
CA LYS A 315 -0.36 18.71 21.47
C LYS A 315 -1.06 19.78 22.28
N THR A 316 -2.25 19.49 22.82
CA THR A 316 -3.04 20.45 23.59
C THR A 316 -3.17 20.04 25.05
N SER A 317 -2.42 19.03 25.50
CA SER A 317 -2.41 18.62 26.90
C SER A 317 -1.44 19.46 27.72
N VAL A 318 -1.58 19.39 29.04
CA VAL A 318 -0.66 20.05 29.99
C VAL A 318 0.74 19.42 29.98
N ASP A 319 0.89 18.22 29.43
CA ASP A 319 2.17 17.50 29.34
C ASP A 319 2.98 17.91 28.09
N PHE A 320 2.39 18.71 27.19
CA PHE A 320 3.04 19.13 25.94
C PHE A 320 4.31 19.91 26.21
N LYS A 321 5.44 19.41 25.70
CA LYS A 321 6.71 20.12 25.76
C LYS A 321 7.62 19.73 24.60
N ILE A 322 8.35 20.70 24.08
CA ILE A 322 9.50 20.48 23.21
C ILE A 322 10.75 20.65 24.08
N LEU A 323 11.56 19.59 24.14
CA LEU A 323 12.81 19.58 24.88
C LEU A 323 13.88 20.40 24.14
N PRO A 324 14.94 20.88 24.81
CA PRO A 324 16.00 21.66 24.17
C PRO A 324 16.70 20.96 22.99
N ASN A 325 16.66 19.64 22.95
CA ASN A 325 17.20 18.84 21.84
C ASN A 325 16.22 18.72 20.65
N GLY A 326 15.11 19.45 20.65
CA GLY A 326 14.08 19.43 19.61
C GLY A 326 13.10 18.24 19.68
N THR A 327 13.24 17.34 20.66
CA THR A 327 12.34 16.17 20.80
C THR A 327 11.11 16.49 21.63
N SER A 328 10.02 15.75 21.42
CA SER A 328 8.78 15.90 22.20
C SER A 328 8.25 14.53 22.64
N PRO A 329 8.77 13.95 23.73
CA PRO A 329 8.35 12.62 24.18
C PRO A 329 6.91 12.62 24.72
N ALA A 330 5.99 11.98 23.99
CA ALA A 330 4.57 11.92 24.30
C ALA A 330 4.21 10.68 25.16
N LYS A 331 5.00 10.39 26.20
CA LYS A 331 4.90 9.15 26.98
C LYS A 331 3.47 8.86 27.44
N GLY A 332 2.97 7.68 27.06
CA GLY A 332 1.65 7.17 27.44
C GLY A 332 0.48 7.70 26.60
N TYR A 333 0.71 8.64 25.68
CA TYR A 333 -0.34 9.17 24.81
C TYR A 333 -0.48 8.30 23.55
N MET A 334 -1.72 8.03 23.18
CA MET A 334 -2.04 7.35 21.92
C MET A 334 -2.06 8.33 20.74
N PHE A 335 -2.54 9.56 20.95
CA PHE A 335 -2.73 10.55 19.90
C PHE A 335 -1.81 11.77 20.09
N TRP A 336 -1.15 12.16 18.99
CA TRP A 336 -0.37 13.38 18.89
C TRP A 336 -1.29 14.60 18.87
N ASP A 337 -2.23 14.60 17.93
CA ASP A 337 -3.24 15.64 17.75
C ASP A 337 -4.65 15.03 17.77
N ASP A 338 -5.64 15.70 17.18
CA ASP A 338 -7.02 15.23 17.25
C ASP A 338 -7.30 13.98 16.40
N VAL A 339 -6.38 13.56 15.53
CA VAL A 339 -6.52 12.37 14.66
C VAL A 339 -5.25 11.54 14.46
N HIS A 340 -4.06 12.14 14.52
CA HIS A 340 -2.81 11.45 14.25
C HIS A 340 -2.26 10.75 15.51
N PRO A 341 -1.71 9.54 15.37
CA PRO A 341 -1.11 8.80 16.49
C PRO A 341 0.26 9.36 16.89
N THR A 342 0.70 9.04 18.11
CA THR A 342 2.07 9.31 18.56
C THR A 342 3.09 8.38 17.89
N ALA A 343 4.38 8.73 17.96
CA ALA A 343 5.48 7.92 17.46
C ALA A 343 5.56 6.56 18.16
N ASP A 344 5.16 6.48 19.45
CA ASP A 344 5.06 5.23 20.20
C ASP A 344 4.02 4.29 19.56
N VAL A 345 2.85 4.84 19.19
CA VAL A 345 1.82 4.08 18.46
C VAL A 345 2.32 3.70 17.08
N HIS A 346 2.96 4.60 16.32
CA HIS A 346 3.56 4.24 15.02
C HIS A 346 4.57 3.09 15.13
N ALA A 347 5.39 3.04 16.18
CA ALA A 347 6.31 1.93 16.43
C ALA A 347 5.58 0.62 16.69
N ILE A 348 4.46 0.65 17.43
CA ILE A 348 3.56 -0.50 17.61
C ILE A 348 3.03 -0.98 16.25
N LEU A 349 2.52 -0.08 15.41
CA LEU A 349 1.98 -0.43 14.09
C LEU A 349 3.03 -1.10 13.21
N ALA A 350 4.25 -0.53 13.15
CA ALA A 350 5.35 -1.08 12.37
C ALA A 350 5.77 -2.47 12.86
N ASN A 351 5.81 -2.68 14.19
CA ASN A 351 6.15 -3.96 14.78
C ASN A 351 5.10 -5.04 14.47
N GLU A 352 3.81 -4.73 14.57
CA GLU A 352 2.74 -5.68 14.22
C GLU A 352 2.74 -6.00 12.72
N PHE A 353 3.02 -5.01 11.86
CA PHE A 353 3.22 -5.25 10.43
C PHE A 353 4.41 -6.20 10.19
N TYR A 354 5.57 -5.90 10.79
CA TYR A 354 6.78 -6.70 10.62
C TYR A 354 6.57 -8.15 11.09
N LYS A 355 5.98 -8.35 12.28
CA LYS A 355 5.64 -9.68 12.80
C LYS A 355 4.73 -10.46 11.86
N LYS A 356 3.74 -9.82 11.24
CA LYS A 356 2.82 -10.48 10.31
C LYS A 356 3.50 -10.89 9.01
N TYR A 357 4.30 -10.01 8.41
CA TYR A 357 4.76 -10.16 7.02
C TYR A 357 6.17 -10.72 6.87
N ASN A 358 7.07 -10.49 7.83
CA ASN A 358 8.41 -11.08 7.81
C ASN A 358 8.42 -12.62 7.67
N PRO A 359 7.50 -13.39 8.31
CA PRO A 359 7.43 -14.83 8.06
C PRO A 359 6.78 -15.21 6.71
N GLN A 360 5.99 -14.33 6.09
CA GLN A 360 5.28 -14.63 4.84
C GLN A 360 6.14 -14.42 3.59
N TYR A 361 6.97 -13.37 3.61
CA TYR A 361 7.85 -13.02 2.51
C TYR A 361 9.31 -13.39 2.81
N GLU A 362 10.11 -13.48 1.76
CA GLU A 362 11.56 -13.52 1.85
C GLU A 362 12.07 -12.13 1.46
N PHE A 363 12.25 -11.26 2.45
CA PHE A 363 12.84 -9.95 2.23
C PHE A 363 14.34 -10.09 1.99
N THR A 364 14.81 -9.53 0.89
CA THR A 364 16.20 -9.55 0.47
C THR A 364 16.67 -8.17 0.08
N GLU A 365 17.98 -8.00 0.03
CA GLU A 365 18.63 -6.82 -0.52
C GLU A 365 18.30 -6.67 -2.03
N PRO A 366 18.33 -5.45 -2.58
CA PRO A 366 18.27 -5.21 -4.02
C PRO A 366 19.41 -5.95 -4.77
N GLU A 367 19.08 -6.86 -5.68
CA GLU A 367 20.06 -7.65 -6.44
C GLU A 367 20.24 -7.14 -7.88
N SER A 368 21.45 -7.32 -8.41
CA SER A 368 21.73 -7.17 -9.85
C SER A 368 21.09 -8.28 -10.70
N GLU A 369 20.88 -7.96 -11.97
CA GLU A 369 19.96 -8.62 -12.89
C GLU A 369 20.24 -10.11 -13.18
N ASP A 370 19.15 -10.88 -13.26
CA ASP A 370 19.08 -12.16 -13.98
C ASP A 370 17.70 -12.22 -14.64
N VAL A 371 17.63 -12.52 -15.94
CA VAL A 371 16.57 -12.04 -16.86
C VAL A 371 15.46 -13.06 -17.14
N HIS A 372 15.21 -14.02 -16.25
CA HIS A 372 14.17 -15.03 -16.49
C HIS A 372 12.95 -14.84 -15.60
N GLU A 373 11.82 -14.58 -16.25
CA GLU A 373 10.50 -14.51 -15.62
C GLU A 373 10.12 -15.91 -15.11
N ALA A 374 9.95 -16.02 -13.79
CA ALA A 374 9.66 -17.30 -13.15
C ALA A 374 8.34 -17.89 -13.65
N GLU A 375 8.30 -19.21 -13.79
CA GLU A 375 7.07 -19.93 -14.09
C GLU A 375 6.04 -19.74 -12.96
N LEU A 376 4.80 -19.41 -13.34
CA LEU A 376 3.69 -19.18 -12.43
C LEU A 376 2.85 -20.45 -12.32
N ASN A 377 2.99 -21.15 -11.19
CA ASN A 377 2.25 -22.37 -10.87
C ASN A 377 0.81 -22.03 -10.45
N ILE A 378 -0.08 -21.85 -11.44
CA ILE A 378 -1.50 -21.56 -11.25
C ILE A 378 -2.32 -22.67 -11.89
N SER A 379 -3.30 -23.20 -11.14
CA SER A 379 -4.15 -24.29 -11.63
C SER A 379 -5.14 -23.80 -12.69
N ALA A 380 -5.54 -24.70 -13.60
CA ALA A 380 -6.59 -24.39 -14.57
C ALA A 380 -7.92 -24.00 -13.89
N ALA A 381 -8.21 -24.56 -12.72
CA ALA A 381 -9.40 -24.24 -11.94
C ALA A 381 -9.35 -22.80 -11.39
N ASP A 382 -8.21 -22.31 -10.91
CA ASP A 382 -8.08 -20.94 -10.43
C ASP A 382 -8.10 -19.93 -11.58
N LEU A 383 -7.53 -20.29 -12.73
CA LEU A 383 -7.71 -19.52 -13.97
C LEU A 383 -9.20 -19.44 -14.33
N GLN A 384 -9.92 -20.56 -14.37
CA GLN A 384 -11.35 -20.56 -14.68
C GLN A 384 -12.17 -19.68 -13.71
N LYS A 385 -11.88 -19.73 -12.39
CA LYS A 385 -12.51 -18.84 -11.41
C LYS A 385 -12.23 -17.36 -11.71
N ALA A 386 -10.97 -17.02 -12.02
CA ALA A 386 -10.57 -15.67 -12.38
C ALA A 386 -11.33 -15.17 -13.62
N PHE A 387 -11.40 -16.00 -14.66
CA PHE A 387 -12.16 -15.73 -15.88
C PHE A 387 -13.64 -15.48 -15.57
N CYS A 388 -14.29 -16.38 -14.84
CA CYS A 388 -15.70 -16.24 -14.46
C CYS A 388 -15.96 -14.95 -13.70
N ALA A 389 -15.15 -14.65 -12.68
CA ALA A 389 -15.31 -13.47 -11.84
C ALA A 389 -15.22 -12.17 -12.67
N ARG A 390 -14.21 -12.06 -13.54
CA ARG A 390 -14.05 -10.86 -14.37
C ARG A 390 -15.07 -10.77 -15.50
N TYR A 391 -15.46 -11.90 -16.08
CA TYR A 391 -16.50 -11.94 -17.10
C TYR A 391 -17.87 -11.54 -16.55
N ASP A 392 -18.22 -11.96 -15.32
CA ASP A 392 -19.44 -11.54 -14.61
C ASP A 392 -19.48 -10.03 -14.37
N GLU A 393 -18.37 -9.44 -13.92
CA GLU A 393 -18.25 -8.00 -13.70
C GLU A 393 -18.43 -7.22 -15.01
N GLN A 394 -17.78 -7.67 -16.08
CA GLN A 394 -17.90 -7.04 -17.39
C GLN A 394 -19.32 -7.19 -17.97
N LEU A 395 -19.95 -8.35 -17.81
CA LEU A 395 -21.32 -8.58 -18.25
C LEU A 395 -22.32 -7.71 -17.48
N THR A 396 -22.13 -7.56 -16.18
CA THR A 396 -22.97 -6.70 -15.32
C THR A 396 -22.82 -5.24 -15.75
N THR A 397 -21.60 -4.78 -15.98
CA THR A 397 -21.32 -3.41 -16.47
C THR A 397 -21.98 -3.16 -17.82
N ASP A 398 -21.84 -4.12 -18.74
CA ASP A 398 -22.50 -4.11 -20.04
C ASP A 398 -24.02 -3.98 -19.94
N GLN A 399 -24.64 -4.68 -19.01
CA GLN A 399 -26.10 -4.70 -18.82
C GLN A 399 -26.66 -3.40 -18.26
N HIS A 400 -25.86 -2.66 -17.47
CA HIS A 400 -26.22 -1.34 -16.96
C HIS A 400 -25.99 -0.19 -17.96
N SER A 401 -25.40 -0.47 -19.13
CA SER A 401 -25.19 0.54 -20.18
C SER A 401 -26.49 0.91 -20.93
N PHE A 402 -26.48 2.02 -21.68
CA PHE A 402 -27.66 2.64 -22.34
C PHE A 402 -28.44 1.72 -23.32
N PHE A 403 -27.89 0.55 -23.69
CA PHE A 403 -28.61 -0.52 -24.43
C PHE A 403 -28.38 -1.93 -23.84
N GLY A 404 -28.00 -1.99 -22.56
CA GLY A 404 -27.43 -3.18 -21.91
C GLY A 404 -28.38 -4.36 -21.74
N ARG A 405 -29.70 -4.13 -21.66
CA ARG A 405 -30.71 -5.20 -21.50
C ARG A 405 -30.68 -6.28 -22.59
N TYR A 406 -30.07 -5.99 -23.74
CA TYR A 406 -29.92 -6.92 -24.87
C TYR A 406 -28.57 -7.63 -24.91
N LYS A 407 -27.61 -7.23 -24.07
CA LYS A 407 -26.28 -7.84 -24.01
C LYS A 407 -26.35 -9.13 -23.19
N LYS A 408 -26.28 -10.28 -23.88
CA LYS A 408 -26.20 -11.62 -23.29
C LYS A 408 -24.79 -12.21 -23.46
N SER A 409 -24.49 -13.25 -22.69
CA SER A 409 -23.28 -14.05 -22.94
C SER A 409 -23.45 -14.90 -24.20
N LYS A 410 -22.36 -15.03 -24.98
CA LYS A 410 -22.28 -15.91 -26.15
C LYS A 410 -21.52 -17.22 -25.87
N ILE A 411 -21.02 -17.37 -24.65
CA ILE A 411 -20.31 -18.55 -24.14
C ILE A 411 -20.95 -18.95 -22.79
N ASN A 412 -20.97 -20.25 -22.49
CA ASN A 412 -21.30 -20.74 -21.15
C ASN A 412 -20.07 -20.62 -20.24
N TYR A 413 -19.71 -19.38 -19.89
CA TYR A 413 -18.44 -19.05 -19.24
C TYR A 413 -18.25 -19.73 -17.89
N GLN A 414 -19.33 -20.07 -17.17
CA GLN A 414 -19.27 -20.73 -15.87
C GLN A 414 -18.66 -22.13 -15.93
N THR A 415 -18.82 -22.84 -17.05
CA THR A 415 -18.36 -24.21 -17.21
C THR A 415 -17.33 -24.38 -18.33
N ALA A 416 -17.06 -23.33 -19.10
CA ALA A 416 -16.15 -23.39 -20.24
C ALA A 416 -14.72 -23.74 -19.81
N SER A 417 -14.07 -24.63 -20.55
CA SER A 417 -12.65 -24.94 -20.37
C SER A 417 -11.76 -23.77 -20.81
N LEU A 418 -10.48 -23.78 -20.42
CA LEU A 418 -9.53 -22.76 -20.88
C LEU A 418 -9.39 -22.75 -22.42
N GLU A 419 -9.41 -23.93 -23.06
CA GLU A 419 -9.40 -24.06 -24.51
C GLU A 419 -10.63 -23.40 -25.14
N GLU A 420 -11.84 -23.69 -24.63
CA GLU A 420 -13.08 -23.10 -25.13
C GLU A 420 -13.11 -21.58 -24.96
N VAL A 421 -12.60 -21.06 -23.82
CA VAL A 421 -12.47 -19.64 -23.56
C VAL A 421 -11.52 -18.97 -24.56
N LEU A 422 -10.32 -19.53 -24.77
CA LEU A 422 -9.33 -19.01 -25.71
C LEU A 422 -9.82 -19.09 -27.16
N LYS A 423 -10.44 -20.20 -27.55
CA LYS A 423 -11.05 -20.39 -28.87
C LYS A 423 -12.15 -19.37 -29.12
N HIS A 424 -13.06 -19.18 -28.16
CA HIS A 424 -14.13 -18.20 -28.30
C HIS A 424 -13.58 -16.77 -28.48
N ALA A 425 -12.54 -16.41 -27.72
CA ALA A 425 -11.89 -15.10 -27.82
C ALA A 425 -11.18 -14.89 -29.17
N LEU A 426 -10.44 -15.89 -29.66
CA LEU A 426 -9.50 -15.74 -30.78
C LEU A 426 -10.04 -16.19 -32.13
N CYS A 427 -11.03 -17.09 -32.15
CA CYS A 427 -11.55 -17.71 -33.38
C CYS A 427 -13.02 -17.34 -33.65
N GLU A 428 -13.83 -17.16 -32.61
CA GLU A 428 -15.30 -17.09 -32.72
C GLU A 428 -15.86 -15.66 -32.56
N LYS A 429 -14.99 -14.65 -32.68
CA LYS A 429 -15.34 -13.22 -32.53
C LYS A 429 -15.95 -12.90 -31.16
N GLY A 430 -15.49 -13.56 -30.11
CA GLY A 430 -15.89 -13.32 -28.72
C GLY A 430 -15.28 -12.06 -28.13
N THR A 431 -15.76 -10.87 -28.51
CA THR A 431 -15.16 -9.58 -28.11
C THR A 431 -15.08 -9.40 -26.59
N ARG A 432 -16.16 -9.69 -25.85
CA ARG A 432 -16.14 -9.61 -24.37
C ARG A 432 -15.11 -10.56 -23.76
N THR A 433 -15.02 -11.79 -24.28
CA THR A 433 -14.04 -12.76 -23.80
C THR A 433 -12.62 -12.27 -24.07
N GLN A 434 -12.37 -11.72 -25.25
CA GLN A 434 -11.07 -11.13 -25.58
C GLN A 434 -10.71 -9.96 -24.65
N GLU A 435 -11.65 -9.06 -24.37
CA GLU A 435 -11.47 -7.96 -23.42
C GLU A 435 -11.15 -8.48 -22.01
N VAL A 436 -11.93 -9.45 -21.51
CA VAL A 436 -11.71 -10.08 -20.20
C VAL A 436 -10.33 -10.74 -20.12
N LEU A 437 -9.90 -11.45 -21.16
CA LEU A 437 -8.58 -12.10 -21.18
C LEU A 437 -7.43 -11.08 -21.21
N LYS A 438 -7.62 -9.91 -21.85
CA LYS A 438 -6.65 -8.81 -21.82
C LYS A 438 -6.62 -8.12 -20.46
N ASP A 439 -7.77 -7.89 -19.83
CA ASP A 439 -7.88 -7.31 -18.50
C ASP A 439 -7.21 -8.20 -17.43
N LEU A 440 -7.36 -9.53 -17.55
CA LEU A 440 -6.69 -10.51 -16.71
C LEU A 440 -5.19 -10.69 -17.05
N GLN A 441 -4.69 -9.99 -18.06
CA GLN A 441 -3.33 -10.08 -18.62
C GLN A 441 -2.94 -11.44 -19.19
N TRP A 442 -3.90 -12.32 -19.47
CA TRP A 442 -3.60 -13.61 -20.08
C TRP A 442 -3.19 -13.44 -21.54
N LEU A 443 -3.75 -12.44 -22.22
CA LEU A 443 -3.41 -12.08 -23.59
C LEU A 443 -2.83 -10.67 -23.68
N ASP A 444 -1.83 -10.49 -24.55
CA ASP A 444 -1.34 -9.17 -24.94
C ASP A 444 -2.31 -8.47 -25.92
N SER A 445 -1.96 -7.27 -26.36
CA SER A 445 -2.75 -6.52 -27.36
C SER A 445 -2.91 -7.25 -28.69
N SER A 446 -1.92 -8.07 -29.05
CA SER A 446 -1.81 -8.86 -30.29
C SER A 446 -2.52 -10.21 -30.20
N GLY A 447 -2.98 -10.61 -29.01
CA GLY A 447 -3.65 -11.89 -28.76
C GLY A 447 -2.71 -13.06 -28.44
N ASN A 448 -1.45 -12.80 -28.09
CA ASN A 448 -0.50 -13.82 -27.63
C ASN A 448 -0.60 -14.02 -26.12
N VAL A 449 -0.26 -15.22 -25.62
CA VAL A 449 -0.16 -15.48 -24.18
C VAL A 449 0.91 -14.58 -23.56
N ASN A 450 0.52 -13.81 -22.55
CA ASN A 450 1.38 -12.79 -21.94
C ASN A 450 1.96 -13.20 -20.57
N LEU A 451 1.43 -14.24 -19.93
CA LEU A 451 1.94 -14.75 -18.64
C LEU A 451 2.58 -16.13 -18.79
N ASN A 452 3.69 -16.36 -18.11
CA ASN A 452 4.38 -17.66 -18.08
C ASN A 452 3.63 -18.69 -17.18
N ILE A 453 2.42 -19.08 -17.58
CA ILE A 453 1.57 -20.04 -16.87
C ILE A 453 1.41 -21.31 -17.73
N PRO A 454 1.89 -22.49 -17.29
CA PRO A 454 1.86 -23.72 -18.07
C PRO A 454 0.46 -24.09 -18.60
N ALA A 455 -0.57 -24.00 -17.76
CA ALA A 455 -1.95 -24.32 -18.14
C ALA A 455 -2.51 -23.42 -19.27
N LEU A 456 -2.11 -22.14 -19.33
CA LEU A 456 -2.52 -21.24 -20.42
C LEU A 456 -1.78 -21.59 -21.73
N LYS A 457 -0.49 -21.93 -21.63
CA LYS A 457 0.32 -22.32 -22.79
C LYS A 457 -0.19 -23.61 -23.42
N GLU A 458 -0.52 -24.60 -22.60
CA GLU A 458 -1.10 -25.88 -23.04
C GLU A 458 -2.44 -25.66 -23.77
N ALA A 459 -3.37 -24.93 -23.16
CA ALA A 459 -4.65 -24.62 -23.79
C ALA A 459 -4.50 -23.82 -25.10
N MET A 460 -3.52 -22.90 -25.18
CA MET A 460 -3.23 -22.17 -26.43
C MET A 460 -2.69 -23.09 -27.53
N MET A 461 -1.83 -24.06 -27.20
CA MET A 461 -1.31 -25.03 -28.16
C MET A 461 -2.42 -25.88 -28.77
N GLU A 462 -3.42 -26.26 -27.99
CA GLU A 462 -4.60 -26.99 -28.48
C GLU A 462 -5.42 -26.16 -29.47
N VAL A 463 -5.68 -24.88 -29.15
CA VAL A 463 -6.38 -23.94 -30.05
C VAL A 463 -5.65 -23.77 -31.38
N ASP A 464 -4.33 -23.61 -31.36
CA ASP A 464 -3.53 -23.44 -32.57
C ASP A 464 -3.44 -24.72 -33.42
N THR A 465 -3.43 -25.88 -32.78
CA THR A 465 -3.49 -27.18 -33.46
C THR A 465 -4.83 -27.35 -34.18
N ASN A 466 -5.93 -26.99 -33.52
CA ASN A 466 -7.29 -27.05 -34.09
C ASN A 466 -7.49 -26.05 -35.25
N LYS A 467 -6.87 -24.86 -35.20
CA LYS A 467 -6.85 -23.91 -36.33
C LYS A 467 -6.12 -24.48 -37.55
N LYS A 468 -4.97 -25.11 -37.34
CA LYS A 468 -4.21 -25.72 -38.46
C LYS A 468 -5.02 -26.83 -39.11
N ASN A 469 -5.59 -27.73 -38.32
CA ASN A 469 -6.38 -28.85 -38.85
C ASN A 469 -7.62 -28.41 -39.64
N THR A 470 -8.28 -27.32 -39.23
CA THR A 470 -9.42 -26.75 -39.98
C THR A 470 -8.99 -26.01 -41.26
N ALA A 471 -7.81 -25.39 -41.29
CA ALA A 471 -7.27 -24.77 -42.49
C ALA A 471 -6.80 -25.77 -43.56
N PHE A 472 -6.42 -27.00 -43.17
CA PHE A 472 -6.07 -28.09 -44.11
C PHE A 472 -7.27 -28.93 -44.59
N ALA A 473 -8.45 -28.73 -44.00
CA ALA A 473 -9.69 -29.44 -44.35
C ALA A 473 -10.59 -28.65 -45.33
N VAL A 474 -10.18 -27.44 -45.71
CA VAL A 474 -10.80 -26.56 -46.72
C VAL A 474 -9.87 -26.50 -47.92
#